data_AF-A0AAD6Z1H5-F1
#
_entry.id   AF-A0AAD6Z1H5-F1
#
_cell.length_a   1.000
_cell.length_b   1.000
_cell.length_c   1.000
_cell.angle_alpha   90.00
_cell.angle_beta   90.00
_cell.angle_gamma   90.00
#
_symmetry.space_group_name_H-M   'P 1'
#
loop_
_entity.id
_entity.type
_entity.pdbx_description
1 polymer ?
#
loop_
_entity_poly.entity_id
_entity_poly.type
_entity_poly.pdbx_seq_one_letter_code
_entity_poly.pdbx_strand_id
1 'polypeptide(L)'
;PNPPPPVDPMAQPAVSATNKLLIDRVQLELMKIEMQTCNSCNERWFDLDVKDGKCDKCRKKLKFHASNQMDPGSAANLPNLTQIEEMIISPVH
;
A
#
# COMPACT_ATOMS: atom_id res chain seq x y z
N PRO A 1 10.37 -2.32 59.63
CA PRO A 1 10.55 -2.41 58.16
C PRO A 1 9.21 -2.15 57.46
N ASN A 2 9.12 -1.09 56.65
CA ASN A 2 7.89 -0.78 55.91
C ASN A 2 7.71 -1.75 54.74
N PRO A 3 6.46 -2.16 54.42
CA PRO A 3 6.18 -2.98 53.24
C PRO A 3 6.48 -2.19 51.95
N PRO A 4 6.94 -2.87 50.88
CA PRO A 4 7.21 -2.22 49.60
C PRO A 4 5.91 -1.63 49.01
N PRO A 5 6.01 -0.49 48.31
CA PRO A 5 4.85 0.15 47.69
C PRO A 5 4.20 -0.77 46.63
N PRO A 6 2.88 -0.64 46.40
CA PRO A 6 2.17 -1.42 45.39
C PRO A 6 2.76 -1.16 44.00
N VAL A 7 3.07 -2.22 43.26
CA VAL A 7 3.54 -2.10 41.88
C VAL A 7 2.37 -1.66 41.01
N ASP A 8 2.51 -0.53 40.31
CA ASP A 8 1.51 -0.06 39.35
C ASP A 8 1.39 -1.07 38.20
N PRO A 9 0.24 -1.73 38.01
CA PRO A 9 0.06 -2.72 36.95
C PRO A 9 0.17 -2.12 35.54
N MET A 10 0.09 -0.80 35.38
CA MET A 10 0.28 -0.09 34.11
C MET A 10 1.72 0.35 33.85
N ALA A 11 2.66 0.10 34.79
CA ALA A 11 4.06 0.42 34.60
C ALA A 11 4.76 -0.50 33.57
N GLN A 12 4.14 -1.63 33.23
CA GLN A 12 4.67 -2.56 32.23
C GLN A 12 4.22 -2.14 30.82
N PRO A 13 5.11 -2.27 29.80
CA PRO A 13 4.75 -2.01 28.43
C PRO A 13 3.53 -2.84 27.99
N ALA A 14 2.58 -2.20 27.31
CA ALA A 14 1.38 -2.88 26.79
C ALA A 14 1.69 -4.01 25.80
N VAL A 15 2.91 -4.04 25.24
CA VAL A 15 3.37 -5.02 24.26
C VAL A 15 4.73 -5.56 24.70
N SER A 16 4.92 -6.88 24.61
CA SER A 16 6.21 -7.50 24.90
C SER A 16 7.31 -6.96 23.97
N ALA A 17 8.56 -6.99 24.43
CA ALA A 17 9.70 -6.53 23.63
C ALA A 17 9.78 -7.24 22.27
N THR A 18 9.53 -8.55 22.24
CA THR A 18 9.50 -9.35 21.00
C THR A 18 8.43 -8.87 20.03
N ASN A 19 7.21 -8.63 20.51
CA ASN A 19 6.12 -8.16 19.66
C ASN A 19 6.38 -6.75 19.15
N LYS A 20 7.03 -5.89 19.96
CA LYS A 20 7.42 -4.55 19.52
C LYS A 20 8.38 -4.61 18.32
N LEU A 21 9.38 -5.50 18.34
CA LEU A 21 10.28 -5.70 17.21
C LEU A 21 9.55 -6.17 15.93
N LEU A 22 8.53 -7.01 16.07
CA LEU A 22 7.72 -7.45 14.94
C LEU A 22 6.88 -6.31 14.35
N ILE A 23 6.26 -5.50 15.21
CA ILE A 23 5.50 -4.32 14.81
C ILE A 23 6.40 -3.33 14.07
N ASP A 24 7.57 -3.03 14.64
CA ASP A 24 8.53 -2.09 14.05
C ASP A 24 8.99 -2.59 12.68
N ARG A 25 9.23 -3.90 12.52
CA ARG A 25 9.56 -4.49 11.22
C ARG A 25 8.43 -4.31 10.19
N VAL A 26 7.19 -4.61 10.56
CA VAL A 26 6.05 -4.45 9.65
C VAL A 26 5.88 -2.99 9.25
N GLN A 27 6.00 -2.05 10.19
CA GLN A 27 5.94 -0.62 9.90
C GLN A 27 7.03 -0.20 8.91
N LEU A 28 8.26 -0.69 9.09
CA LEU A 28 9.36 -0.42 8.17
C LEU A 28 9.08 -0.94 6.76
N GLU A 29 8.52 -2.15 6.61
CA GLU A 29 8.17 -2.68 5.29
C GLU A 29 7.00 -1.90 4.65
N LEU A 30 5.98 -1.54 5.43
CA LEU A 30 4.87 -0.72 4.93
C LEU A 30 5.33 0.65 4.44
N MET A 31 6.32 1.26 5.11
CA MET A 31 6.88 2.55 4.69
C MET A 31 7.68 2.47 3.38
N LYS A 32 8.10 1.28 2.94
CA LYS A 32 8.76 1.09 1.64
C LYS A 32 7.77 0.97 0.48
N ILE A 33 6.48 0.77 0.77
CA ILE A 33 5.45 0.68 -0.26
C ILE A 33 5.24 2.08 -0.84
N GLU A 34 5.77 2.30 -2.03
CA GLU A 34 5.60 3.54 -2.78
C GLU A 34 4.73 3.32 -4.02
N MET A 35 3.95 4.36 -4.37
CA MET A 35 3.20 4.37 -5.61
C MET A 35 4.17 4.54 -6.78
N GLN A 36 4.28 3.52 -7.64
CA GLN A 36 5.16 3.55 -8.80
C GLN A 36 4.38 3.95 -10.06
N THR A 37 5.06 4.55 -11.03
CA THR A 37 4.47 4.92 -12.33
C THR A 37 5.34 4.40 -13.47
N CYS A 38 4.74 3.73 -14.44
CA CYS A 38 5.40 3.28 -15.66
C CYS A 38 5.24 4.32 -16.78
N ASN A 39 6.34 4.75 -17.41
CA ASN A 39 6.32 5.75 -18.48
C ASN A 39 5.86 5.17 -19.84
N SER A 40 5.79 3.84 -19.98
CA SER A 40 5.40 3.18 -21.24
C SER A 40 3.90 2.93 -21.34
N CYS A 41 3.30 2.43 -20.26
CA CYS A 41 1.88 2.11 -20.20
C CYS A 41 1.06 3.03 -19.31
N ASN A 42 1.70 4.00 -18.63
CA ASN A 42 1.08 4.94 -17.68
C ASN A 42 0.34 4.28 -16.49
N GLU A 43 0.57 2.98 -16.25
CA GLU A 43 0.07 2.27 -15.07
C GLU A 43 0.69 2.89 -13.80
N ARG A 44 -0.17 3.24 -12.83
CA ARG A 44 0.20 3.76 -11.52
C ARG A 44 -0.28 2.78 -10.46
N TRP A 45 0.65 2.10 -9.81
CA TRP A 45 0.31 1.10 -8.79
C TRP A 45 1.51 0.79 -7.89
N PHE A 46 1.26 0.07 -6.82
CA PHE A 46 2.31 -0.55 -6.00
C PHE A 46 2.93 -1.75 -6.74
N ASP A 47 4.14 -2.14 -6.38
CA ASP A 47 4.79 -3.38 -6.86
C ASP A 47 4.90 -3.53 -8.40
N LEU A 48 5.02 -2.42 -9.13
CA LEU A 48 5.22 -2.45 -10.58
C LEU A 48 6.64 -2.88 -11.00
N ASP A 49 7.56 -2.96 -10.04
CA ASP A 49 8.99 -3.20 -10.22
C ASP A 49 9.56 -2.28 -11.31
N VAL A 50 9.32 -0.96 -11.21
CA VAL A 50 9.75 -0.01 -12.25
C VAL A 50 11.28 0.08 -12.30
N LYS A 51 11.85 -0.18 -13.47
CA LYS A 51 13.29 -0.03 -13.77
C LYS A 51 13.43 0.73 -15.08
N ASP A 52 14.30 1.75 -15.09
CA ASP A 52 14.47 2.66 -16.24
C ASP A 52 13.14 3.25 -16.74
N GLY A 53 12.22 3.54 -15.81
CA GLY A 53 10.88 4.07 -16.11
C GLY A 53 9.89 3.06 -16.71
N LYS A 54 10.22 1.76 -16.75
CA LYS A 54 9.34 0.70 -17.28
C LYS A 54 9.02 -0.35 -16.23
N CYS A 55 7.72 -0.69 -16.07
CA CYS A 55 7.28 -1.80 -15.23
C CYS A 55 7.69 -3.17 -15.82
N ASP A 56 7.63 -4.20 -14.99
CA ASP A 56 8.00 -5.57 -15.40
C ASP A 56 7.24 -6.08 -16.63
N LYS A 57 5.94 -5.78 -16.72
CA LYS A 57 5.10 -6.15 -17.88
C LYS A 57 5.59 -5.52 -19.18
N CYS A 58 5.94 -4.23 -19.15
CA CYS A 58 6.43 -3.48 -20.32
C CYS A 58 7.83 -3.92 -20.75
N ARG A 59 8.67 -4.35 -19.80
CA ARG A 59 10.00 -4.92 -20.11
C ARG A 59 9.88 -6.31 -20.76
N LYS A 60 8.92 -7.13 -20.33
CA LYS A 60 8.71 -8.49 -20.85
C LYS A 60 7.93 -8.53 -22.16
N LYS A 61 7.00 -7.59 -22.40
CA LYS A 61 6.10 -7.60 -23.56
C LYS A 61 6.01 -6.22 -24.19
N LEU A 62 6.24 -6.14 -25.49
CA LEU A 62 6.18 -4.89 -26.28
C LEU A 62 4.76 -4.38 -26.57
N LYS A 63 3.73 -5.02 -26.03
CA LYS A 63 2.32 -4.68 -26.32
C LYS A 63 1.75 -3.53 -25.49
N PHE A 64 2.45 -3.11 -24.44
CA PHE A 64 1.98 -2.11 -23.48
C PHE A 64 2.66 -0.76 -23.74
N HIS A 65 2.43 -0.21 -24.92
CA HIS A 65 3.02 1.04 -25.39
C HIS A 65 1.93 2.09 -25.62
N ALA A 66 2.32 3.36 -25.56
CA ALA A 66 1.43 4.50 -25.84
C ALA A 66 0.70 4.39 -27.20
N SER A 67 1.30 3.73 -28.20
CA SER A 67 0.67 3.47 -29.50
C SER A 67 -0.63 2.68 -29.41
N ASN A 68 -0.81 1.89 -28.34
CA ASN A 68 -1.99 1.07 -28.11
C ASN A 68 -3.00 1.74 -27.16
N GLN A 69 -2.89 3.05 -26.92
CA GLN A 69 -3.78 3.82 -26.04
C GLN A 69 -3.92 3.18 -24.64
N MET A 70 -2.79 2.73 -24.08
CA MET A 70 -2.75 2.04 -22.78
C MET A 70 -3.06 2.96 -21.59
N ASP A 71 -3.02 4.27 -21.81
CA ASP A 71 -3.35 5.27 -20.80
C ASP A 71 -4.83 5.64 -20.91
N PRO A 72 -5.69 5.26 -19.95
CA PRO A 72 -7.09 5.67 -19.94
C PRO A 72 -7.27 7.17 -19.68
N GLY A 73 -6.19 7.91 -19.39
CA GLY A 73 -6.21 9.32 -19.05
C GLY A 73 -6.52 9.57 -17.58
N SER A 74 -6.67 10.84 -17.22
CA SER A 74 -7.12 11.20 -15.87
C SER A 74 -8.54 10.71 -15.63
N ALA A 75 -8.81 10.17 -14.44
CA ALA A 75 -10.18 9.90 -14.02
C ALA A 75 -11.06 11.14 -14.22
N ALA A 76 -12.21 10.97 -14.86
CA ALA A 76 -13.20 12.04 -14.94
C ALA A 76 -13.61 12.48 -13.52
N ASN A 77 -14.08 13.71 -13.37
CA ASN A 77 -14.76 14.15 -12.14
C ASN A 77 -16.08 13.38 -12.01
N LEU A 78 -15.97 12.11 -11.59
CA LEU A 78 -17.10 11.28 -11.25
C LEU A 78 -17.66 11.77 -9.91
N PRO A 79 -18.99 11.81 -9.75
CA PRO A 79 -19.59 12.09 -8.45
C PRO A 79 -19.13 11.04 -7.44
N ASN A 80 -19.00 11.46 -6.17
CA ASN A 80 -18.76 10.51 -5.08
C ASN A 80 -19.92 9.52 -5.02
N LEU A 81 -19.59 8.25 -4.95
CA LEU A 81 -20.57 7.18 -4.81
C LEU A 81 -21.07 7.14 -3.37
N THR A 82 -22.35 6.82 -3.20
CA THR A 82 -22.89 6.39 -1.91
C THR A 82 -22.31 5.03 -1.54
N GLN A 83 -22.29 4.70 -0.25
CA GLN A 83 -21.81 3.39 0.24
C GLN A 83 -22.50 2.21 -0.46
N ILE A 84 -23.79 2.35 -0.81
CA ILE A 84 -24.55 1.31 -1.52
C ILE A 84 -24.05 1.16 -2.95
N GLU A 85 -23.78 2.25 -3.65
CA GLU A 85 -23.28 2.22 -5.02
C GLU A 85 -21.88 1.62 -5.09
N GLU A 86 -20.99 1.96 -4.15
CA GLU A 86 -19.67 1.33 -4.04
C GLU A 86 -19.77 -0.18 -3.83
N MET A 87 -20.68 -0.62 -2.95
CA MET A 87 -20.91 -2.03 -2.68
C MET A 87 -21.40 -2.80 -3.91
N ILE A 88 -22.23 -2.17 -4.78
CA ILE A 88 -22.76 -2.82 -5.99
C ILE A 88 -21.67 -3.01 -7.05
N ILE A 89 -20.74 -2.05 -7.18
CA ILE A 89 -19.70 -2.10 -8.23
C ILE A 89 -18.40 -2.75 -7.76
N SER A 90 -18.24 -2.99 -6.46
CA SER A 90 -17.03 -3.61 -5.92
C SER A 90 -16.93 -5.06 -6.42
N PRO A 91 -15.84 -5.45 -7.10
CA PRO A 91 -15.64 -6.83 -7.50
C PRO A 91 -15.56 -7.73 -6.25
N VAL A 92 -16.38 -8.77 -6.23
CA VAL A 92 -16.30 -9.86 -5.24
C VAL A 92 -15.04 -10.65 -5.58
N HIS A 93 -14.05 -10.65 -4.67
CA HIS A 93 -12.83 -11.45 -4.80
C HIS A 93 -13.03 -12.84 -4.20
#